data_AF-A0A518FLG6-F1
#
_entry.id   AF-A0A518FLG6-F1
#
_cell.length_a   1.000
_cell.length_b   1.000
_cell.length_c   1.000
_cell.angle_alpha   90.00
_cell.angle_beta   90.00
_cell.angle_gamma   90.00
#
_symmetry.space_group_name_H-M   'P 1'
#
loop_
_entity.id
_entity.type
_entity.pdbx_description
1 polymer ?
#
loop_
_entity_poly.entity_id
_entity_poly.type
_entity_poly.pdbx_seq_one_letter_code
_entity_poly.pdbx_strand_id
1 'polypeptide(L)'
;MTVEDGGLDGDLETPNDNVRFSRTFDVTVNAVNGVPTIFSQGELLPDPAANPAEGDFTGSAVAVDGDWLVVAADFYNDRDGIVYLYVRNDVNQTPDNLTDDRWDFHSTIHAPSNAIEFGYPFFGRSVAIDGDLLIISSPYADDGDLAGSVYLYQLDEGTDPGHEDDVWEYRKTFTQPADGLIGSSSFMNFGPAVTTLVTVSRFRGRQLWLEPRMPMWVKQRKVQGPFMSL
;
A
#
# COMPACT_ATOMS: atom_id res chain seq x y z
N MET A 1 7.04 -42.37 32.35
CA MET A 1 8.37 -42.10 32.93
C MET A 1 8.56 -42.98 34.15
N THR A 2 9.79 -43.43 34.41
CA THR A 2 10.12 -44.25 35.58
C THR A 2 11.06 -43.42 36.45
N VAL A 3 10.72 -43.26 37.71
CA VAL A 3 11.58 -42.61 38.70
C VAL A 3 11.98 -43.68 39.70
N GLU A 4 13.25 -43.70 40.03
CA GLU A 4 13.86 -44.62 40.99
C GLU A 4 14.50 -43.77 42.09
N ASP A 5 14.27 -44.14 43.35
CA ASP A 5 15.05 -43.64 44.47
C ASP A 5 16.05 -44.70 44.92
N GLY A 6 17.20 -44.24 45.43
CA GLY A 6 18.29 -45.09 45.92
C GLY A 6 18.07 -45.57 47.35
N GLY A 7 16.83 -45.72 47.82
CA GLY A 7 16.57 -46.30 49.14
C GLY A 7 17.20 -45.55 50.32
N LEU A 8 17.65 -46.31 51.33
CA LEU A 8 18.15 -45.79 52.61
C LEU A 8 19.58 -45.23 52.53
N ASP A 9 20.37 -45.71 51.58
CA ASP A 9 21.75 -45.26 51.36
C ASP A 9 21.85 -44.14 50.30
N GLY A 10 20.80 -43.94 49.50
CA GLY A 10 20.71 -42.91 48.47
C GLY A 10 21.52 -43.23 47.21
N ASP A 11 21.99 -44.47 47.05
CA ASP A 11 22.78 -44.92 45.91
C ASP A 11 21.93 -45.74 44.93
N LEU A 12 21.99 -45.41 43.64
CA LEU A 12 21.21 -46.12 42.62
C LEU A 12 21.92 -47.40 42.13
N GLU A 13 23.19 -47.61 42.49
CA GLU A 13 23.97 -48.80 42.12
C GLU A 13 23.83 -49.98 43.11
N THR A 14 23.13 -49.79 44.22
CA THR A 14 22.80 -50.80 45.24
C THR A 14 21.34 -51.25 45.14
N PRO A 15 20.94 -52.03 44.12
CA PRO A 15 19.53 -52.20 43.72
C PRO A 15 18.64 -52.95 44.73
N ASN A 16 19.19 -53.41 45.85
CA ASN A 16 18.47 -54.25 46.80
C ASN A 16 17.45 -53.47 47.65
N ASP A 17 17.64 -52.16 47.85
CA ASP A 17 16.72 -51.29 48.58
C ASP A 17 16.14 -50.15 47.74
N ASN A 18 16.53 -50.04 46.45
CA ASN A 18 15.92 -49.11 45.51
C ASN A 18 14.41 -49.35 45.37
N VAL A 19 13.64 -48.27 45.37
CA VAL A 19 12.20 -48.30 45.09
C VAL A 19 11.93 -47.64 43.74
N ARG A 20 11.17 -48.35 42.90
CA ARG A 20 10.75 -47.85 41.57
C ARG A 20 9.28 -47.54 41.54
N PHE A 21 8.95 -46.37 41.02
CA PHE A 21 7.57 -45.99 40.72
C PHE A 21 7.45 -45.60 39.24
N SER A 22 6.49 -46.23 38.56
CA SER A 22 6.19 -45.93 37.15
C SER A 22 4.77 -45.42 37.00
N ARG A 23 4.62 -44.33 36.25
CA ARG A 23 3.31 -43.83 35.81
C ARG A 23 3.33 -43.62 34.30
N THR A 24 2.29 -44.15 33.66
CA THR A 24 1.97 -43.89 32.26
C THR A 24 1.01 -42.71 32.20
N PHE A 25 1.23 -41.80 31.26
CA PHE A 25 0.29 -40.76 30.91
C PHE A 25 0.06 -40.82 29.41
N ASP A 26 -1.19 -40.71 28.99
CA ASP A 26 -1.53 -40.60 27.59
C ASP A 26 -1.24 -39.16 27.16
N VAL A 27 -0.29 -39.00 26.23
CA VAL A 27 -0.06 -37.73 25.54
C VAL A 27 -0.87 -37.76 24.25
N THR A 28 -2.03 -37.12 24.26
CA THR A 28 -2.82 -36.95 23.05
C THR A 28 -2.32 -35.71 22.32
N VAL A 29 -1.65 -35.91 21.19
CA VAL A 29 -1.37 -34.82 20.24
C VAL A 29 -2.61 -34.70 19.36
N ASN A 30 -3.43 -33.68 19.62
CA ASN A 30 -4.53 -33.35 18.72
C ASN A 30 -3.94 -32.76 17.44
N ALA A 31 -4.19 -33.39 16.30
CA ALA A 31 -3.84 -32.80 15.01
C ALA A 31 -4.60 -31.48 14.85
N VAL A 32 -3.88 -30.37 14.78
CA VAL A 32 -4.44 -29.03 14.49
C VAL A 32 -4.48 -28.75 12.98
N ASN A 33 -3.90 -29.64 12.16
CA ASN A 33 -3.91 -29.50 10.71
C ASN A 33 -5.28 -29.87 10.14
N GLY A 34 -6.20 -28.92 10.19
CA GLY A 34 -7.39 -28.93 9.35
C GLY A 34 -7.02 -28.92 7.87
N VAL A 35 -7.90 -29.45 7.03
CA VAL A 35 -7.77 -29.30 5.57
C VAL A 35 -7.72 -27.80 5.26
N PRO A 36 -6.78 -27.30 4.45
CA PRO A 36 -6.79 -25.91 4.03
C PRO A 36 -8.16 -25.57 3.44
N THR A 37 -8.92 -24.71 4.12
CA THR A 37 -10.17 -24.19 3.60
C THR A 37 -9.81 -23.10 2.59
N ILE A 38 -9.98 -23.41 1.32
CA ILE A 38 -9.96 -22.41 0.27
C ILE A 38 -11.34 -21.75 0.30
N PHE A 39 -11.41 -20.54 0.84
CA PHE A 39 -12.57 -19.69 0.64
C PHE A 39 -12.52 -19.16 -0.78
N SER A 40 -13.62 -19.32 -1.50
CA SER A 40 -13.80 -18.74 -2.82
C SER A 40 -15.00 -17.80 -2.73
N GLN A 41 -14.74 -16.51 -2.91
CA GLN A 41 -15.79 -15.62 -3.36
C GLN A 41 -16.12 -15.96 -4.82
N GLY A 42 -17.37 -15.72 -5.25
CA GLY A 42 -17.74 -15.81 -6.66
C GLY A 42 -17.03 -14.75 -7.50
N GLU A 43 -17.48 -14.57 -8.74
CA GLU A 43 -16.99 -13.51 -9.61
C GLU A 43 -17.16 -12.13 -8.95
N LEU A 44 -16.08 -11.35 -8.90
CA LEU A 44 -16.14 -9.95 -8.50
C LEU A 44 -16.69 -9.16 -9.68
N LEU A 45 -17.97 -8.78 -9.57
CA LEU A 45 -18.59 -7.92 -10.57
C LEU A 45 -18.20 -6.46 -10.27
N PRO A 46 -17.75 -5.68 -11.27
CA PRO A 46 -17.64 -4.23 -11.12
C PRO A 46 -19.03 -3.61 -10.93
N ASP A 47 -19.11 -2.29 -10.78
CA ASP A 47 -20.36 -1.52 -10.70
C ASP A 47 -21.49 -2.20 -11.50
N PRO A 48 -22.60 -2.63 -10.89
CA PRO A 48 -23.72 -3.25 -11.60
C PRO A 48 -24.29 -2.38 -12.74
N ALA A 49 -24.02 -1.07 -12.71
CA ALA A 49 -24.38 -0.12 -13.77
C ALA A 49 -23.32 -0.04 -14.89
N ALA A 50 -22.07 -0.42 -14.63
CA ALA A 50 -21.08 -0.65 -15.67
C ALA A 50 -21.42 -1.96 -16.37
N ASN A 51 -21.82 -1.90 -17.63
CA ASN A 51 -21.96 -3.10 -18.44
C ASN A 51 -20.54 -3.55 -18.82
N PRO A 52 -19.95 -4.59 -18.18
CA PRO A 52 -18.62 -5.05 -18.56
C PRO A 52 -18.66 -5.42 -20.04
N ALA A 53 -17.84 -4.76 -20.84
CA ALA A 53 -17.87 -4.92 -22.28
C ALA A 53 -17.04 -6.15 -22.64
N GLU A 54 -17.53 -6.95 -23.58
CA GLU A 54 -16.75 -8.05 -24.13
C GLU A 54 -15.39 -7.53 -24.62
N GLY A 55 -14.30 -7.99 -23.98
CA GLY A 55 -12.94 -7.59 -24.35
C GLY A 55 -12.42 -6.31 -23.69
N ASP A 56 -13.02 -5.81 -22.61
CA ASP A 56 -12.46 -4.69 -21.81
C ASP A 56 -11.14 -5.04 -21.08
N PHE A 57 -10.81 -6.33 -21.02
CA PHE A 57 -9.63 -6.89 -20.36
C PHE A 57 -9.55 -6.55 -18.88
N THR A 58 -10.70 -6.57 -18.20
CA THR A 58 -10.76 -6.49 -16.73
C THR A 58 -9.77 -7.47 -16.10
N GLY A 59 -8.94 -6.97 -15.18
CA GLY A 59 -7.81 -7.69 -14.60
C GLY A 59 -6.50 -7.54 -15.37
N SER A 60 -6.41 -6.62 -16.33
CA SER A 60 -5.16 -6.40 -17.09
C SER A 60 -4.01 -5.87 -16.22
N ALA A 61 -4.34 -5.17 -15.13
CA ALA A 61 -3.44 -4.87 -14.03
C ALA A 61 -4.19 -4.99 -12.70
N VAL A 62 -3.51 -5.48 -11.66
CA VAL A 62 -4.05 -5.63 -10.31
C VAL A 62 -3.01 -5.18 -9.27
N ALA A 63 -3.48 -4.53 -8.21
CA ALA A 63 -2.66 -4.22 -7.04
C ALA A 63 -3.53 -4.30 -5.77
N VAL A 64 -2.91 -4.67 -4.65
CA VAL A 64 -3.60 -4.81 -3.36
C VAL A 64 -2.70 -4.26 -2.25
N ASP A 65 -3.27 -3.46 -1.37
CA ASP A 65 -2.65 -3.07 -0.11
C ASP A 65 -3.72 -2.78 0.95
N GLY A 66 -3.49 -3.21 2.18
CA GLY A 66 -4.47 -3.11 3.26
C GLY A 66 -5.84 -3.69 2.88
N ASP A 67 -6.87 -2.85 2.97
CA ASP A 67 -8.27 -3.14 2.65
C ASP A 67 -8.65 -2.79 1.21
N TRP A 68 -7.69 -2.42 0.35
CA TRP A 68 -7.97 -1.98 -1.02
C TRP A 68 -7.44 -2.94 -2.07
N LEU A 69 -8.30 -3.29 -3.02
CA LEU A 69 -7.98 -4.03 -4.25
C LEU A 69 -8.29 -3.16 -5.45
N VAL A 70 -7.29 -2.96 -6.29
CA VAL A 70 -7.35 -2.15 -7.50
C VAL A 70 -7.31 -3.10 -8.71
N VAL A 71 -8.30 -2.99 -9.60
CA VAL A 71 -8.41 -3.83 -10.80
C VAL A 71 -8.62 -2.94 -12.01
N ALA A 72 -7.72 -2.99 -12.99
CA ALA A 72 -7.83 -2.22 -14.21
C ALA A 72 -8.48 -3.00 -15.36
N ALA A 73 -9.11 -2.27 -16.28
CA ALA A 73 -9.57 -2.75 -17.58
C ALA A 73 -9.15 -1.75 -18.65
N ASP A 74 -7.93 -1.89 -19.16
CA ASP A 74 -7.27 -0.92 -20.06
C ASP A 74 -7.85 -0.90 -21.49
N PHE A 75 -8.73 -1.85 -21.83
CA PHE A 75 -9.46 -1.88 -23.11
C PHE A 75 -10.91 -1.40 -22.99
N TYR A 76 -11.34 -0.96 -21.81
CA TYR A 76 -12.68 -0.38 -21.60
C TYR A 76 -12.95 0.77 -22.58
N ASN A 77 -14.16 0.81 -23.13
CA ASN A 77 -14.68 1.83 -24.05
C ASN A 77 -13.69 2.24 -25.16
N ASP A 78 -13.36 1.30 -26.05
CA ASP A 78 -12.38 1.51 -27.13
C ASP A 78 -10.99 1.96 -26.63
N ARG A 79 -10.50 1.33 -25.55
CA ARG A 79 -9.18 1.56 -24.94
C ARG A 79 -8.99 2.92 -24.29
N ASP A 80 -10.09 3.60 -23.93
CA ASP A 80 -10.06 4.68 -22.95
C ASP A 80 -9.48 4.17 -21.63
N GLY A 81 -9.87 2.95 -21.25
CA GLY A 81 -9.42 2.30 -20.03
C GLY A 81 -10.15 2.81 -18.78
N ILE A 82 -10.18 1.97 -17.75
CA ILE A 82 -10.86 2.25 -16.49
C ILE A 82 -10.21 1.48 -15.34
N VAL A 83 -10.42 1.94 -14.11
CA VAL A 83 -9.96 1.24 -12.90
C VAL A 83 -11.12 1.09 -11.92
N TYR A 84 -11.31 -0.13 -11.44
CA TYR A 84 -12.27 -0.49 -10.40
C TYR A 84 -11.56 -0.63 -9.06
N LEU A 85 -12.21 -0.11 -8.02
CA LEU A 85 -11.78 -0.25 -6.64
C LEU A 85 -12.74 -1.16 -5.90
N TYR A 86 -12.17 -2.11 -5.19
CA TYR A 86 -12.85 -3.00 -4.27
C TYR A 86 -12.29 -2.80 -2.88
N VAL A 87 -13.17 -2.89 -1.88
CA VAL A 87 -12.80 -2.82 -0.47
C VAL A 87 -12.99 -4.19 0.18
N ARG A 88 -12.08 -4.54 1.08
CA ARG A 88 -12.19 -5.77 1.86
C ARG A 88 -13.26 -5.61 2.93
N ASN A 89 -14.18 -6.56 2.98
CA ASN A 89 -15.24 -6.66 3.97
C ASN A 89 -14.96 -7.85 4.88
N ASP A 90 -14.61 -7.54 6.13
CA ASP A 90 -14.47 -8.50 7.24
C ASP A 90 -15.85 -8.87 7.79
N VAL A 91 -16.53 -9.76 7.06
CA VAL A 91 -17.90 -10.19 7.37
C VAL A 91 -18.01 -10.86 8.74
N ASN A 92 -16.94 -11.51 9.20
CA ASN A 92 -16.93 -12.29 10.45
C ASN A 92 -16.25 -11.58 11.62
N GLN A 93 -15.78 -10.33 11.42
CA GLN A 93 -15.09 -9.52 12.42
C GLN A 93 -13.85 -10.24 12.98
N THR A 94 -13.07 -10.82 12.07
CA THR A 94 -11.82 -11.52 12.34
C THR A 94 -10.65 -10.83 11.63
N PRO A 95 -10.13 -9.69 12.16
CA PRO A 95 -9.12 -8.89 11.46
C PRO A 95 -7.81 -9.61 11.15
N ASP A 96 -7.47 -10.64 11.93
CA ASP A 96 -6.26 -11.45 11.75
C ASP A 96 -6.46 -12.63 10.79
N ASN A 97 -7.72 -12.93 10.42
CA ASN A 97 -8.07 -14.04 9.53
C ASN A 97 -8.57 -13.51 8.20
N LEU A 98 -7.67 -13.36 7.24
CA LEU A 98 -8.04 -12.89 5.90
C LEU A 98 -8.71 -13.96 5.03
N THR A 99 -8.85 -15.19 5.55
CA THR A 99 -9.29 -16.33 4.72
C THR A 99 -10.80 -16.43 4.57
N ASP A 100 -11.58 -15.63 5.28
CA ASP A 100 -13.04 -15.57 5.20
C ASP A 100 -13.58 -14.20 4.80
N ASP A 101 -12.69 -13.25 4.55
CA ASP A 101 -13.00 -11.91 4.06
C ASP A 101 -13.49 -11.94 2.61
N ARG A 102 -14.34 -10.98 2.27
CA ARG A 102 -14.83 -10.75 0.91
C ARG A 102 -14.33 -9.42 0.36
N TRP A 103 -14.36 -9.27 -0.95
CA TRP A 103 -14.14 -8.01 -1.64
C TRP A 103 -15.46 -7.50 -2.17
N ASP A 104 -15.85 -6.29 -1.76
CA ASP A 104 -17.04 -5.61 -2.25
C ASP A 104 -16.64 -4.48 -3.20
N PHE A 105 -17.41 -4.29 -4.26
CA PHE A 105 -17.19 -3.16 -5.16
C PHE A 105 -17.41 -1.84 -4.41
N HIS A 106 -16.44 -0.94 -4.51
CA HIS A 106 -16.48 0.36 -3.86
C HIS A 106 -16.78 1.47 -4.87
N SER A 107 -15.89 1.67 -5.85
CA SER A 107 -16.03 2.76 -6.82
C SER A 107 -15.22 2.54 -8.10
N THR A 108 -15.43 3.44 -9.06
CA THR A 108 -14.78 3.43 -10.37
C THR A 108 -14.00 4.71 -10.57
N ILE A 109 -12.76 4.60 -11.07
CA ILE A 109 -11.91 5.72 -11.46
C ILE A 109 -11.81 5.78 -12.99
N HIS A 110 -12.17 6.94 -13.52
CA HIS A 110 -11.93 7.31 -14.91
C HIS A 110 -10.65 8.15 -15.04
N ALA A 111 -10.06 8.15 -16.24
CA ALA A 111 -8.96 9.05 -16.55
C ALA A 111 -9.35 10.52 -16.27
N PRO A 112 -8.50 11.31 -15.59
CA PRO A 112 -8.81 12.72 -15.28
C PRO A 112 -9.00 13.59 -16.53
N SER A 113 -8.36 13.21 -17.64
CA SER A 113 -8.58 13.79 -18.95
C SER A 113 -8.91 12.69 -19.94
N ASN A 114 -9.78 13.03 -20.89
CA ASN A 114 -10.08 12.25 -22.09
C ASN A 114 -9.50 12.93 -23.34
N ALA A 115 -8.61 13.89 -23.15
CA ALA A 115 -7.99 14.62 -24.26
C ALA A 115 -6.96 13.69 -24.90
N ILE A 116 -7.34 13.15 -26.05
CA ILE A 116 -6.43 12.47 -26.97
C ILE A 116 -6.67 13.12 -28.32
N GLU A 117 -5.67 13.84 -28.83
CA GLU A 117 -5.72 14.33 -30.21
C GLU A 117 -5.62 13.14 -31.18
N PHE A 118 -4.82 12.12 -30.83
CA PHE A 118 -4.66 10.87 -31.57
C PHE A 118 -4.29 9.69 -30.65
N GLY A 119 -4.92 8.54 -30.84
CA GLY A 119 -4.50 7.26 -30.22
C GLY A 119 -5.48 6.71 -29.20
N TYR A 120 -4.97 5.81 -28.37
CA TYR A 120 -5.70 5.07 -27.34
C TYR A 120 -4.93 5.21 -26.03
N PRO A 121 -5.48 5.84 -24.99
CA PRO A 121 -4.71 6.22 -23.80
C PRO A 121 -4.30 5.00 -22.97
N PHE A 122 -5.13 3.95 -22.95
CA PHE A 122 -4.97 2.76 -22.10
C PHE A 122 -4.85 3.14 -20.61
N PHE A 123 -5.77 3.95 -20.10
CA PHE A 123 -5.81 4.25 -18.68
C PHE A 123 -5.95 2.96 -17.86
N GLY A 124 -5.16 2.82 -16.80
CA GLY A 124 -5.11 1.58 -16.03
C GLY A 124 -4.14 0.54 -16.56
N ARG A 125 -3.31 0.85 -17.58
CA ARG A 125 -2.31 -0.08 -18.11
C ARG A 125 -1.40 -0.71 -17.05
N SER A 126 -1.08 0.05 -16.01
CA SER A 126 -0.36 -0.36 -14.83
C SER A 126 -0.90 0.41 -13.62
N VAL A 127 -1.02 -0.28 -12.49
CA VAL A 127 -1.52 0.27 -11.23
C VAL A 127 -0.58 -0.13 -10.09
N ALA A 128 -0.42 0.74 -9.11
CA ALA A 128 0.30 0.46 -7.87
C ALA A 128 -0.34 1.21 -6.71
N ILE A 129 -0.41 0.56 -5.54
CA ILE A 129 -1.01 1.11 -4.32
C ILE A 129 -0.04 0.88 -3.14
N ASP A 130 0.03 1.83 -2.22
CA ASP A 130 0.80 1.75 -0.97
C ASP A 130 0.21 2.75 0.04
N GLY A 131 -0.46 2.22 1.07
CA GLY A 131 -1.22 2.96 2.05
C GLY A 131 -2.26 3.87 1.40
N ASP A 132 -2.05 5.17 1.57
CA ASP A 132 -2.93 6.24 1.10
C ASP A 132 -2.58 6.75 -0.30
N LEU A 133 -1.66 6.08 -1.01
CA LEU A 133 -1.18 6.47 -2.34
C LEU A 133 -1.56 5.44 -3.40
N LEU A 134 -2.19 5.92 -4.48
CA LEU A 134 -2.52 5.13 -5.68
C LEU A 134 -1.92 5.80 -6.91
N ILE A 135 -1.25 5.00 -7.72
CA ILE A 135 -0.64 5.44 -8.97
C ILE A 135 -1.27 4.64 -10.11
N ILE A 136 -1.75 5.33 -11.14
CA ILE A 136 -2.35 4.74 -12.34
C ILE A 136 -1.67 5.31 -13.57
N SER A 137 -1.20 4.46 -14.48
CA SER A 137 -0.60 4.91 -15.75
C SER A 137 -1.58 4.92 -16.91
N SER A 138 -1.32 5.80 -17.88
CA SER A 138 -1.96 5.85 -19.19
C SER A 138 -0.90 6.19 -20.24
N PRO A 139 -0.19 5.19 -20.79
CA PRO A 139 1.07 5.43 -21.48
C PRO A 139 0.98 6.13 -22.83
N TYR A 140 -0.23 6.46 -23.28
CA TYR A 140 -0.46 7.21 -24.50
C TYR A 140 -1.50 8.33 -24.31
N ALA A 141 -1.80 8.70 -23.06
CA ALA A 141 -2.54 9.92 -22.78
C ALA A 141 -1.81 11.16 -23.29
N ASP A 142 -2.59 12.19 -23.63
CA ASP A 142 -2.10 13.46 -24.18
C ASP A 142 -2.39 14.61 -23.20
N ASP A 143 -1.74 14.57 -22.03
CA ASP A 143 -1.84 15.62 -21.00
C ASP A 143 -0.73 16.68 -21.12
N GLY A 144 -0.18 16.88 -22.32
CA GLY A 144 0.78 17.95 -22.61
C GLY A 144 1.81 17.60 -23.67
N ASP A 145 2.32 16.37 -23.67
CA ASP A 145 3.15 15.78 -24.72
C ASP A 145 2.55 14.40 -25.07
N LEU A 146 2.53 14.01 -26.35
CA LEU A 146 2.04 12.71 -26.87
C LEU A 146 2.92 11.50 -26.45
N ALA A 147 3.37 11.51 -25.20
CA ALA A 147 4.28 10.56 -24.62
C ALA A 147 3.63 9.69 -23.55
N GLY A 148 2.42 10.02 -23.08
CA GLY A 148 1.76 9.32 -21.98
C GLY A 148 1.86 10.03 -20.64
N SER A 149 1.04 9.56 -19.71
CA SER A 149 0.82 10.17 -18.40
C SER A 149 0.80 9.13 -17.29
N VAL A 150 1.17 9.57 -16.09
CA VAL A 150 0.97 8.84 -14.83
C VAL A 150 0.19 9.73 -13.87
N TYR A 151 -0.87 9.19 -13.28
CA TYR A 151 -1.77 9.90 -12.38
C TYR A 151 -1.59 9.43 -10.95
N LEU A 152 -1.47 10.39 -10.05
CA LEU A 152 -1.37 10.20 -8.61
C LEU A 152 -2.73 10.49 -7.97
N TYR A 153 -3.19 9.55 -7.16
CA TYR A 153 -4.38 9.67 -6.32
C TYR A 153 -3.98 9.50 -4.85
N GLN A 154 -4.68 10.21 -3.98
CA GLN A 154 -4.50 10.15 -2.55
C GLN A 154 -5.83 9.73 -1.91
N LEU A 155 -5.79 8.78 -0.99
CA LEU A 155 -6.94 8.38 -0.20
C LEU A 155 -7.34 9.53 0.75
N ASP A 156 -8.62 9.88 0.71
CA ASP A 156 -9.32 10.63 1.74
C ASP A 156 -10.24 9.64 2.47
N GLU A 157 -9.89 9.29 3.71
CA GLU A 157 -10.59 8.29 4.56
C GLU A 157 -11.90 8.83 5.17
N GLY A 158 -12.38 9.97 4.69
CA GLY A 158 -13.65 10.54 5.10
C GLY A 158 -13.80 10.68 6.62
N THR A 159 -14.93 10.22 7.14
CA THR A 159 -15.28 10.28 8.57
C THR A 159 -15.73 8.95 9.15
N ASP A 160 -16.06 7.97 8.32
CA ASP A 160 -16.56 6.66 8.73
C ASP A 160 -15.43 5.61 8.80
N PRO A 161 -15.38 4.75 9.83
CA PRO A 161 -14.45 3.63 9.86
C PRO A 161 -14.67 2.53 8.81
N GLY A 162 -15.81 2.52 8.09
CA GLY A 162 -16.24 1.44 7.20
C GLY A 162 -15.83 1.58 5.74
N HIS A 163 -15.01 2.58 5.40
CA HIS A 163 -14.60 2.93 4.03
C HIS A 163 -15.75 3.34 3.09
N GLU A 164 -16.99 3.48 3.57
CA GLU A 164 -18.14 3.80 2.71
C GLU A 164 -18.07 5.23 2.13
N ASP A 165 -17.42 6.15 2.83
CA ASP A 165 -17.24 7.55 2.44
C ASP A 165 -15.81 7.86 1.95
N ASP A 166 -14.96 6.82 1.80
CA ASP A 166 -13.59 6.97 1.34
C ASP A 166 -13.54 7.37 -0.14
N VAL A 167 -12.63 8.27 -0.48
CA VAL A 167 -12.45 8.74 -1.85
C VAL A 167 -10.98 8.76 -2.24
N TRP A 168 -10.65 8.15 -3.37
CA TRP A 168 -9.36 8.33 -4.01
C TRP A 168 -9.36 9.61 -4.84
N GLU A 169 -8.84 10.69 -4.24
CA GLU A 169 -8.80 12.01 -4.86
C GLU A 169 -7.63 12.16 -5.81
N TYR A 170 -7.89 12.54 -7.06
CA TYR A 170 -6.83 12.91 -8.00
C TYR A 170 -6.00 14.09 -7.48
N ARG A 171 -4.67 13.93 -7.49
CA ARG A 171 -3.73 14.97 -7.02
C ARG A 171 -2.88 15.55 -8.13
N LYS A 172 -2.33 14.71 -9.01
CA LYS A 172 -1.28 15.14 -9.93
C LYS A 172 -1.13 14.23 -11.14
N THR A 173 -0.90 14.83 -12.30
CA THR A 173 -0.35 14.15 -13.48
C THR A 173 1.15 14.37 -13.58
N PHE A 174 1.87 13.30 -13.88
CA PHE A 174 3.25 13.29 -14.33
C PHE A 174 3.29 12.97 -15.82
N THR A 175 3.88 13.85 -16.59
CA THR A 175 4.19 13.66 -18.01
C THR A 175 5.70 13.63 -18.20
N GLN A 176 6.15 13.16 -19.36
CA GLN A 176 7.54 13.35 -19.76
C GLN A 176 7.87 14.86 -19.76
N PRO A 177 9.06 15.29 -19.29
CA PRO A 177 9.48 16.67 -19.45
C PRO A 177 9.61 17.00 -20.94
N ALA A 178 8.90 18.03 -21.40
CA ALA A 178 9.08 18.60 -22.74
C ALA A 178 10.54 19.07 -22.89
N ASP A 179 11.39 18.25 -23.50
CA ASP A 179 12.79 18.58 -23.74
C ASP A 179 12.98 19.48 -24.98
N GLY A 180 11.88 19.80 -25.68
CA GLY A 180 11.86 20.67 -26.86
C GLY A 180 12.72 20.15 -28.02
N LEU A 181 13.24 18.92 -27.92
CA LEU A 181 14.25 18.36 -28.81
C LEU A 181 13.69 17.28 -29.76
N ILE A 182 12.43 16.90 -29.59
CA ILE A 182 11.78 15.90 -30.45
C ILE A 182 10.42 16.39 -30.92
N GLY A 183 10.42 17.03 -32.09
CA GLY A 183 9.24 17.13 -32.95
C GLY A 183 8.91 15.79 -33.60
N SER A 184 8.83 14.70 -32.83
CA SER A 184 8.42 13.40 -33.36
C SER A 184 7.01 13.10 -32.89
N SER A 185 6.07 13.09 -33.83
CA SER A 185 4.73 12.50 -33.76
C SER A 185 4.76 10.98 -33.58
N SER A 186 5.75 10.47 -32.86
CA SER A 186 5.96 9.05 -32.59
C SER A 186 5.50 8.82 -31.17
N PHE A 187 4.45 8.01 -31.01
CA PHE A 187 3.93 7.58 -29.71
C PHE A 187 5.09 7.17 -28.81
N MET A 188 5.47 8.04 -27.89
CA MET A 188 6.37 7.66 -26.82
C MET A 188 5.55 6.96 -25.75
N ASN A 189 6.16 5.97 -25.11
CA ASN A 189 5.49 5.11 -24.13
C ASN A 189 6.08 5.45 -22.76
N PHE A 190 5.63 6.57 -22.18
CA PHE A 190 5.98 7.01 -20.84
C PHE A 190 5.06 6.36 -19.82
N GLY A 191 5.62 5.92 -18.70
CA GLY A 191 4.86 5.24 -17.65
C GLY A 191 4.23 3.88 -18.02
N PRO A 192 4.84 3.00 -18.86
CA PRO A 192 4.27 1.67 -19.15
C PRO A 192 4.16 0.78 -17.90
N ALA A 193 4.88 1.11 -16.83
CA ALA A 193 4.86 0.44 -15.56
C ALA A 193 5.00 1.47 -14.44
N VAL A 194 4.19 1.30 -13.39
CA VAL A 194 4.30 2.04 -12.14
C VAL A 194 4.52 1.06 -11.00
N THR A 195 5.22 1.50 -9.96
CA THR A 195 5.44 0.72 -8.74
C THR A 195 5.60 1.68 -7.57
N THR A 196 5.14 1.25 -6.41
CA THR A 196 5.34 1.92 -5.13
C THR A 196 6.40 1.14 -4.34
N LEU A 197 7.32 1.85 -3.68
CA LEU A 197 8.20 1.26 -2.67
C LEU A 197 8.52 2.34 -1.63
N VAL A 198 7.69 2.47 -0.60
CA VAL A 198 8.05 3.31 0.55
C VAL A 198 8.76 2.46 1.61
N THR A 199 10.09 2.38 1.53
CA THR A 199 10.89 1.91 2.68
C THR A 199 11.02 3.04 3.71
N VAL A 200 10.10 3.15 4.68
CA VAL A 200 10.35 3.96 5.88
C VAL A 200 11.21 3.17 6.85
N SER A 201 12.54 3.25 6.69
CA SER A 201 13.44 2.90 7.79
C SER A 201 13.39 4.01 8.84
N ARG A 202 12.46 3.94 9.81
CA ARG A 202 12.54 4.80 11.02
C ARG A 202 13.77 4.37 11.81
N PHE A 203 14.89 5.06 11.62
CA PHE A 203 15.98 5.06 12.60
C PHE A 203 15.46 5.71 13.90
N ARG A 204 15.03 4.90 14.87
CA ARG A 204 14.91 5.34 16.26
C ARG A 204 16.32 5.57 16.80
N GLY A 205 16.81 6.81 16.73
CA GLY A 205 18.14 7.13 17.26
C GLY A 205 18.49 8.61 17.32
N ARG A 206 18.04 9.27 18.40
CA ARG A 206 18.54 10.54 18.97
C ARG A 206 18.39 11.81 18.14
N GLN A 207 17.37 12.57 18.52
CA GLN A 207 17.18 14.00 18.33
C GLN A 207 18.38 14.78 18.90
N LEU A 208 19.26 15.28 18.02
CA LEU A 208 20.24 16.32 18.35
C LEU A 208 19.58 17.68 18.08
N TRP A 209 19.25 18.38 19.16
CA TRP A 209 18.80 19.77 19.10
C TRP A 209 19.92 20.65 18.54
N LEU A 210 19.69 21.31 17.42
CA LEU A 210 20.44 22.50 17.02
C LEU A 210 19.58 23.71 17.40
N GLU A 211 19.94 24.38 18.49
CA GLU A 211 19.37 25.70 18.80
C GLU A 211 19.82 26.73 17.75
N PRO A 212 18.91 27.56 17.21
CA PRO A 212 19.32 28.71 16.43
C PRO A 212 19.89 29.78 17.37
N ARG A 213 21.19 30.05 17.25
CA ARG A 213 21.82 31.20 17.90
C ARG A 213 21.15 32.49 17.42
N MET A 214 20.52 33.20 18.35
CA MET A 214 19.89 34.50 18.14
C MET A 214 20.90 35.53 17.58
N PRO A 215 20.49 36.46 16.71
CA PRO A 215 21.33 37.60 16.34
C PRO A 215 21.36 38.65 17.47
N MET A 216 22.56 38.98 17.96
CA MET A 216 22.79 40.13 18.84
C MET A 216 22.61 41.44 18.06
N TRP A 217 21.72 42.31 18.53
CA TRP A 217 21.65 43.71 18.11
C TRP A 217 22.71 44.53 18.86
N VAL A 218 23.66 45.13 18.13
CA VAL A 218 24.63 46.09 18.69
C VAL A 218 24.01 47.48 18.70
N LYS A 219 23.74 48.02 19.88
CA LYS A 219 23.31 49.41 20.09
C LYS A 219 24.55 50.31 20.07
N GLN A 220 24.77 51.08 19.00
CA GLN A 220 25.83 52.10 19.00
C GLN A 220 25.47 53.23 19.98
N ARG A 221 26.33 53.47 20.98
CA ARG A 221 26.29 54.72 21.78
C ARG A 221 27.19 55.75 21.10
N LYS A 222 26.61 56.91 20.82
CA LYS A 222 27.32 58.12 20.38
C LYS A 222 28.03 58.72 21.60
N VAL A 223 29.37 58.78 21.58
CA VAL A 223 30.16 59.49 22.59
C VAL A 223 30.31 60.94 22.14
N GLN A 224 29.86 61.86 22.97
CA GLN A 224 29.93 63.30 22.78
C GLN A 224 31.12 63.82 23.62
N GLY A 225 32.16 64.33 22.97
CA GLY A 225 33.30 64.97 23.64
C GLY A 225 33.14 66.51 23.67
N PRO A 226 33.71 67.22 24.67
CA PRO A 226 33.60 68.66 24.78
C PRO A 226 34.71 69.36 23.98
N PHE A 227 34.37 70.46 23.30
CA PHE A 227 35.36 71.43 22.84
C PHE A 227 35.30 72.67 23.73
N MET A 228 36.45 72.98 24.34
CA MET A 228 36.73 74.17 25.14
C MET A 228 37.16 75.32 24.22
N SER A 229 36.84 76.53 24.64
CA SER A 229 37.17 77.82 24.01
C SER A 229 38.67 78.15 24.04
N LEU A 230 39.14 78.83 22.99
CA LEU A 230 39.94 80.07 23.03
C LEU A 230 39.89 80.73 21.65
#